data_AF-A0A8I0AHG0-F1
#
_entry.id   AF-A0A8I0AHG0-F1
#
_cell.length_a   1.000
_cell.length_b   1.000
_cell.length_c   1.000
_cell.angle_alpha   90.00
_cell.angle_beta   90.00
_cell.angle_gamma   90.00
#
_symmetry.space_group_name_H-M   'P 1'
#
loop_
_entity.id
_entity.type
_entity.pdbx_description
1 polymer ?
#
loop_
_entity_poly.entity_id
_entity_poly.type
_entity_poly.pdbx_seq_one_letter_code
_entity_poly.pdbx_strand_id
1 'polypeptide(L)'
;MEAAKEKFRNYWAHKNTGRPLMCVIARRPEVEQYSDGTPVEGGYLDQICQGKYYNMPEELKWKDMEDKYQNPQRIVDRYRYFCQTHAFLGESFPNLNIDFGPGSLASYLGSEIGFKEDTVWFNKCLDGWDGVPKLTFDPENKWFKKHLQLAKDCQALAGDDFYVDMPDLMENIDVLASLRGAQDILFDLLDEPEMIGERIQEVTDIYYEYYDRFYDVIKDEEGGNAYTVFQIWGPGRTVKLQCDFSAMMSPEDFRKYIQPSLRSQSENVDHVLYHLDGPAAIKHMDALMEIEGIDALQWTSGDAGPDGTLPDWDVIYDKAIAAGKSIWVKVYSGEFEDWIRNVDRIVNKYGSHSLFLLFPEMSMEQAAYLLDYADRNWSDVKGTFVESLGR
;
A
#
# COMPACT_ATOMS: atom_id res chain seq x y z
N MET A 1 -20.02 -0.61 8.97
CA MET A 1 -18.79 -1.43 8.92
C MET A 1 -19.05 -2.79 8.29
N GLU A 2 -19.98 -3.61 8.79
CA GLU A 2 -20.26 -4.95 8.22
C GLU A 2 -20.53 -5.01 6.71
N ALA A 3 -21.33 -4.10 6.18
CA ALA A 3 -21.59 -4.06 4.73
C ALA A 3 -20.33 -3.73 3.90
N ALA A 4 -19.42 -2.91 4.44
CA ALA A 4 -18.14 -2.60 3.78
C ALA A 4 -17.17 -3.79 3.88
N LYS A 5 -17.09 -4.45 5.04
CA LYS A 5 -16.32 -5.69 5.22
C LYS A 5 -16.76 -6.76 4.23
N GLU A 6 -18.06 -6.97 4.04
CA GLU A 6 -18.58 -7.93 3.07
C GLU A 6 -18.18 -7.58 1.63
N LYS A 7 -18.14 -6.29 1.27
CA LYS A 7 -17.61 -5.88 -0.03
C LYS A 7 -16.12 -6.19 -0.18
N PHE A 8 -15.31 -5.98 0.86
CA PHE A 8 -13.90 -6.42 0.84
C PHE A 8 -13.78 -7.94 0.67
N ARG A 9 -14.57 -8.75 1.40
CA ARG A 9 -14.57 -10.22 1.22
C ARG A 9 -14.87 -10.61 -0.24
N ASN A 10 -15.82 -9.92 -0.87
CA ASN A 10 -16.15 -10.15 -2.27
C ASN A 10 -15.07 -9.65 -3.24
N TYR A 11 -14.41 -8.53 -2.95
CA TYR A 11 -13.27 -8.04 -3.73
C TYR A 11 -12.11 -9.03 -3.77
N TRP A 12 -11.75 -9.59 -2.60
CA TRP A 12 -10.72 -10.61 -2.50
C TRP A 12 -11.13 -11.94 -3.14
N ALA A 13 -12.41 -12.30 -3.05
CA ALA A 13 -12.94 -13.51 -3.69
C ALA A 13 -13.24 -13.36 -5.19
N HIS A 14 -12.92 -12.21 -5.81
CA HIS A 14 -13.25 -11.86 -7.19
C HIS A 14 -14.74 -12.01 -7.53
N LYS A 15 -15.60 -11.64 -6.58
CA LYS A 15 -17.07 -11.72 -6.68
C LYS A 15 -17.69 -10.35 -6.88
N ASN A 16 -18.98 -10.38 -7.20
CA ASN A 16 -19.77 -9.16 -7.35
C ASN A 16 -19.85 -8.36 -6.04
N THR A 17 -19.49 -7.09 -6.10
CA THR A 17 -19.53 -6.11 -5.00
C THR A 17 -20.69 -5.11 -5.12
N GLY A 18 -21.60 -5.34 -6.08
CA GLY A 18 -22.63 -4.43 -6.57
C GLY A 18 -22.03 -3.40 -7.50
N ARG A 19 -21.31 -2.43 -6.93
CA ARG A 19 -20.48 -1.45 -7.64
C ARG A 19 -19.00 -1.64 -7.25
N PRO A 20 -18.03 -1.01 -7.94
CA PRO A 20 -16.64 -1.02 -7.48
C PRO A 20 -16.53 -0.61 -6.01
N LEU A 21 -15.53 -1.17 -5.32
CA LEU A 21 -15.14 -0.63 -4.02
C LEU A 21 -14.60 0.78 -4.23
N MET A 22 -14.94 1.68 -3.32
CA MET A 22 -14.56 3.08 -3.45
C MET A 22 -14.04 3.61 -2.12
N CYS A 23 -12.80 4.09 -2.13
CA CYS A 23 -12.26 4.84 -1.01
C CYS A 23 -12.53 6.32 -1.29
N VAL A 24 -13.57 6.84 -0.64
CA VAL A 24 -13.97 8.24 -0.72
C VAL A 24 -13.77 8.87 0.65
N ILE A 25 -12.95 9.91 0.69
CA ILE A 25 -12.70 10.70 1.91
C ILE A 25 -13.13 12.12 1.63
N ALA A 26 -14.02 12.63 2.47
CA ALA A 26 -14.64 13.93 2.29
C ALA A 26 -14.30 14.88 3.43
N ARG A 27 -13.85 16.09 3.10
CA ARG A 27 -13.68 17.19 4.07
C ARG A 27 -15.04 17.59 4.63
N ARG A 28 -15.15 17.69 5.95
CA ARG A 28 -16.38 18.18 6.59
C ARG A 28 -16.51 19.70 6.44
N PRO A 29 -17.73 20.27 6.54
CA PRO A 29 -17.97 21.69 6.30
C PRO A 29 -17.10 22.65 7.11
N GLU A 30 -16.68 22.24 8.31
CA GLU A 30 -15.85 23.04 9.21
C GLU A 30 -14.46 23.34 8.63
N VAL A 31 -13.94 22.43 7.79
CA VAL A 31 -12.61 22.54 7.18
C VAL A 31 -12.62 22.86 5.68
N GLU A 32 -13.80 22.85 5.03
CA GLU A 32 -13.91 23.04 3.58
C GLU A 32 -13.36 24.39 3.11
N GLN A 33 -13.52 25.43 3.92
CA GLN A 33 -12.98 26.79 3.65
C GLN A 33 -11.45 26.87 3.58
N TYR A 34 -10.73 25.80 3.93
CA TYR A 34 -9.27 25.72 3.85
C TYR A 34 -8.78 24.88 2.67
N SER A 35 -9.69 24.34 1.84
CA SER A 35 -9.36 23.39 0.76
C SER A 35 -8.51 24.00 -0.36
N ASP A 36 -8.70 25.28 -0.62
CA ASP A 36 -8.01 26.15 -1.58
C ASP A 36 -6.81 26.90 -0.97
N GLY A 37 -6.57 26.73 0.34
CA GLY A 37 -5.48 27.36 1.08
C GLY A 37 -4.17 26.59 1.05
N THR A 38 -3.09 27.27 1.44
CA THR A 38 -1.79 26.64 1.75
C THR A 38 -1.98 25.67 2.92
N PRO A 39 -1.53 24.40 2.83
CA PRO A 39 -1.58 23.46 3.94
C PRO A 39 -0.97 24.02 5.23
N VAL A 40 -1.41 23.50 6.37
CA VAL A 40 -1.00 23.98 7.70
C VAL A 40 0.53 23.87 7.85
N GLU A 41 1.22 24.95 8.23
CA GLU A 41 2.66 24.93 8.55
C GLU A 41 2.92 24.00 9.75
N GLY A 42 3.91 23.10 9.65
CA GLY A 42 4.07 21.95 10.56
C GLY A 42 3.17 20.75 10.24
N GLY A 43 2.29 20.89 9.24
CA GLY A 43 1.63 19.82 8.47
C GLY A 43 1.97 19.89 6.96
N TYR A 44 2.81 20.84 6.54
CA TYR A 44 2.98 21.29 5.15
C TYR A 44 3.74 20.29 4.24
N LEU A 45 4.04 19.09 4.75
CA LEU A 45 4.48 17.90 4.00
C LEU A 45 3.81 16.61 4.52
N ASP A 46 2.87 16.71 5.47
CA ASP A 46 2.15 15.59 6.10
C ASP A 46 0.88 15.24 5.33
N GLN A 47 1.02 15.07 4.03
CA GLN A 47 0.03 14.33 3.28
C GLN A 47 0.07 12.90 3.82
N ILE A 48 -1.00 12.51 4.51
CA ILE A 48 -1.23 11.09 4.79
C ILE A 48 -1.87 10.48 3.55
N CYS A 49 -1.83 9.15 3.43
CA CYS A 49 -2.38 8.43 2.27
C CYS A 49 -3.86 8.79 1.99
N GLN A 50 -4.56 9.24 3.03
CA GLN A 50 -5.99 9.58 3.03
C GLN A 50 -6.31 11.04 2.65
N GLY A 51 -5.36 11.97 2.75
CA GLY A 51 -5.66 13.38 2.59
C GLY A 51 -4.70 14.31 3.33
N LYS A 52 -5.17 15.52 3.61
CA LYS A 52 -4.38 16.58 4.24
C LYS A 52 -4.98 16.99 5.58
N TYR A 53 -4.12 17.48 6.45
CA TYR A 53 -4.58 18.15 7.66
C TYR A 53 -4.93 19.61 7.40
N TYR A 54 -6.13 20.01 7.80
CA TYR A 54 -6.63 21.37 7.68
C TYR A 54 -6.84 22.00 9.05
N ASN A 55 -6.42 23.27 9.23
CA ASN A 55 -6.63 24.06 10.44
C ASN A 55 -6.24 23.36 11.76
N MET A 56 -5.19 22.53 11.72
CA MET A 56 -4.77 21.72 12.88
C MET A 56 -4.30 22.63 14.03
N PRO A 57 -4.77 22.38 15.28
CA PRO A 57 -4.28 23.07 16.46
C PRO A 57 -2.75 22.97 16.62
N GLU A 58 -2.12 24.05 17.08
CA GLU A 58 -0.66 24.16 17.21
C GLU A 58 -0.06 23.06 18.11
N GLU A 59 -0.79 22.62 19.13
CA GLU A 59 -0.38 21.56 20.04
C GLU A 59 -0.32 20.15 19.41
N LEU A 60 -0.98 19.94 18.26
CA LEU A 60 -0.96 18.68 17.54
C LEU A 60 0.12 18.60 16.47
N LYS A 61 0.65 19.76 16.05
CA LYS A 61 1.78 19.82 15.12
C LYS A 61 2.99 19.13 15.73
N TRP A 62 3.70 18.36 14.92
CA TRP A 62 4.95 17.76 15.37
C TRP A 62 6.00 18.85 15.60
N LYS A 63 6.91 18.57 16.52
CA LYS A 63 7.96 19.52 16.95
C LYS A 63 9.35 19.12 16.45
N ASP A 64 9.52 17.83 16.20
CA ASP A 64 10.70 17.20 15.66
C ASP A 64 10.32 15.84 15.05
N MET A 65 11.30 15.12 14.49
CA MET A 65 11.08 13.83 13.84
C MET A 65 10.74 12.71 14.83
N GLU A 66 11.15 12.83 16.09
CA GLU A 66 10.75 11.86 17.12
C GLU A 66 9.26 12.01 17.42
N ASP A 67 8.78 13.25 17.55
CA ASP A 67 7.35 13.52 17.72
C ASP A 67 6.51 13.09 16.50
N LYS A 68 7.04 13.29 15.29
CA LYS A 68 6.37 12.91 14.04
C LYS A 68 6.20 11.39 13.91
N TYR A 69 7.29 10.63 14.07
CA TYR A 69 7.34 9.21 13.71
C TYR A 69 7.32 8.26 14.90
N GLN A 70 7.65 8.70 16.12
CA GLN A 70 7.91 7.79 17.24
C GLN A 70 7.10 8.13 18.51
N ASN A 71 6.33 9.22 18.54
CA ASN A 71 5.49 9.57 19.69
C ASN A 71 4.05 9.05 19.50
N PRO A 72 3.68 7.92 20.13
CA PRO A 72 2.38 7.27 19.89
C PRO A 72 1.20 8.19 20.23
N GLN A 73 1.28 8.93 21.34
CA GLN A 73 0.20 9.85 21.74
C GLN A 73 -0.05 10.92 20.66
N ARG A 74 1.02 11.50 20.11
CA ARG A 74 0.90 12.57 19.13
C ARG A 74 0.45 12.06 17.77
N ILE A 75 0.92 10.87 17.37
CA ILE A 75 0.45 10.19 16.16
C ILE A 75 -1.05 9.92 16.25
N VAL A 76 -1.52 9.31 17.34
CA VAL A 76 -2.95 9.01 17.56
C VAL A 76 -3.79 10.28 17.67
N ASP A 77 -3.34 11.31 18.39
CA ASP A 77 -4.09 12.56 18.56
C ASP A 77 -4.25 13.32 17.23
N ARG A 78 -3.18 13.37 16.40
CA ARG A 78 -3.27 13.93 15.05
C ARG A 78 -4.28 13.14 14.21
N TYR A 79 -4.23 11.82 14.25
CA TYR A 79 -5.14 11.00 13.45
C TYR A 79 -6.60 11.10 13.90
N ARG A 80 -6.85 11.19 15.21
CA ARG A 80 -8.19 11.52 15.75
C ARG A 80 -8.69 12.84 15.21
N TYR A 81 -7.84 13.86 15.16
CA TYR A 81 -8.19 15.14 14.56
C TYR A 81 -8.54 15.01 13.06
N PHE A 82 -7.80 14.20 12.30
CA PHE A 82 -8.16 13.88 10.90
C PHE A 82 -9.57 13.28 10.82
N CYS A 83 -9.86 12.28 11.67
CA CYS A 83 -11.16 11.61 11.71
C CYS A 83 -12.32 12.53 12.14
N GLN A 84 -12.05 13.55 12.95
CA GLN A 84 -13.03 14.56 13.36
C GLN A 84 -13.34 15.56 12.25
N THR A 85 -12.40 15.80 11.34
CA THR A 85 -12.49 16.80 10.27
C THR A 85 -12.85 16.21 8.92
N HIS A 86 -12.79 14.88 8.78
CA HIS A 86 -13.12 14.16 7.54
C HIS A 86 -14.23 13.13 7.77
N ALA A 87 -14.90 12.78 6.69
CA ALA A 87 -15.86 11.69 6.63
C ALA A 87 -15.31 10.58 5.72
N PHE A 88 -15.38 9.35 6.23
CA PHE A 88 -15.03 8.14 5.50
C PHE A 88 -16.30 7.57 4.88
N LEU A 89 -16.38 7.57 3.55
CA LEU A 89 -17.56 7.22 2.76
C LEU A 89 -17.24 6.12 1.72
N GLY A 90 -18.28 5.49 1.20
CA GLY A 90 -18.14 4.30 0.36
C GLY A 90 -17.66 3.12 1.20
N GLU A 91 -16.49 2.59 0.86
CA GLU A 91 -15.81 1.52 1.59
C GLU A 91 -14.51 2.00 2.25
N SER A 92 -14.27 3.32 2.30
CA SER A 92 -13.19 3.86 3.14
C SER A 92 -13.52 3.70 4.63
N PHE A 93 -12.47 3.67 5.45
CA PHE A 93 -12.56 3.51 6.90
C PHE A 93 -11.33 4.17 7.54
N PRO A 94 -11.41 4.60 8.81
CA PRO A 94 -10.27 5.20 9.47
C PRO A 94 -9.25 4.11 9.82
N ASN A 95 -8.00 4.35 9.41
CA ASN A 95 -6.86 3.47 9.50
C ASN A 95 -5.56 4.27 9.64
N LEU A 96 -4.77 3.96 10.67
CA LEU A 96 -3.62 4.73 11.12
C LEU A 96 -2.31 4.11 10.61
N ASN A 97 -1.52 4.92 9.91
CA ASN A 97 -0.15 4.60 9.53
C ASN A 97 0.79 4.72 10.75
N ILE A 98 1.63 3.71 10.97
CA ILE A 98 2.68 3.66 12.00
C ILE A 98 4.09 3.37 11.43
N ASP A 99 4.26 3.50 10.13
CA ASP A 99 5.48 3.17 9.39
C ASP A 99 6.71 3.92 9.88
N PHE A 100 7.83 3.20 9.93
CA PHE A 100 9.17 3.77 9.94
C PHE A 100 9.72 3.96 8.52
N GLY A 101 8.84 4.24 7.57
CA GLY A 101 9.11 4.29 6.13
C GLY A 101 8.91 2.95 5.42
N PRO A 102 8.84 2.99 4.07
CA PRO A 102 8.74 1.79 3.24
C PRO A 102 10.06 1.02 3.27
N GLY A 103 10.06 -0.21 3.81
CA GLY A 103 11.29 -0.99 3.92
C GLY A 103 11.84 -1.17 5.33
N SER A 104 10.96 -1.16 6.34
CA SER A 104 11.36 -1.30 7.73
C SER A 104 12.22 -2.55 8.02
N LEU A 105 12.06 -3.63 7.24
CA LEU A 105 12.84 -4.87 7.40
C LEU A 105 14.35 -4.63 7.23
N ALA A 106 14.78 -3.70 6.37
CA ALA A 106 16.19 -3.36 6.23
C ALA A 106 16.79 -2.87 7.56
N SER A 107 16.04 -2.08 8.34
CA SER A 107 16.48 -1.62 9.66
C SER A 107 16.56 -2.74 10.70
N TYR A 108 15.72 -3.76 10.55
CA TYR A 108 15.74 -4.94 11.43
C TYR A 108 16.94 -5.84 11.14
N LEU A 109 17.54 -5.68 9.96
CA LEU A 109 18.73 -6.42 9.49
C LEU A 109 20.04 -5.62 9.59
N GLY A 110 19.98 -4.36 10.04
CA GLY A 110 21.17 -3.58 10.39
C GLY A 110 21.22 -2.15 9.85
N SER A 111 20.35 -1.77 8.92
CA SER A 111 20.31 -0.38 8.43
C SER A 111 19.90 0.59 9.53
N GLU A 112 20.52 1.76 9.55
CA GLU A 112 20.08 2.87 10.40
C GLU A 112 18.99 3.68 9.70
N ILE A 113 17.99 4.11 10.46
CA ILE A 113 16.89 4.93 9.95
C ILE A 113 17.26 6.41 10.01
N GLY A 114 17.12 7.09 8.88
CA GLY A 114 17.23 8.54 8.73
C GLY A 114 15.87 9.19 8.50
N PHE A 115 15.22 9.64 9.58
CA PHE A 115 13.94 10.35 9.48
C PHE A 115 14.11 11.76 8.89
N LYS A 116 13.27 12.10 7.91
CA LYS A 116 13.14 13.44 7.30
C LYS A 116 11.69 13.90 7.34
N GLU A 117 11.48 15.19 7.06
CA GLU A 117 10.15 15.78 7.04
C GLU A 117 9.27 15.20 5.93
N ASP A 118 9.85 14.85 4.80
CA ASP A 118 9.15 14.38 3.58
C ASP A 118 9.26 12.88 3.35
N THR A 119 10.23 12.19 3.97
CA THR A 119 10.47 10.77 3.76
C THR A 119 11.31 10.14 4.87
N VAL A 120 11.53 8.82 4.81
CA VAL A 120 12.40 8.08 5.70
C VAL A 120 13.39 7.26 4.88
N TRP A 121 14.69 7.41 5.17
CA TRP A 121 15.76 6.72 4.46
C TRP A 121 16.35 5.59 5.29
N PHE A 122 16.70 4.49 4.64
CA PHE A 122 17.49 3.41 5.24
C PHE A 122 18.93 3.53 4.79
N ASN A 123 19.84 3.75 5.75
CA ASN A 123 21.25 3.89 5.44
C ASN A 123 21.86 2.52 5.13
N LYS A 124 22.55 2.43 3.99
CA LYS A 124 23.40 1.29 3.62
C LYS A 124 24.32 0.92 4.78
N CYS A 125 24.42 -0.38 5.08
CA CYS A 125 25.27 -0.91 6.14
C CYS A 125 26.24 -2.02 5.66
N LEU A 126 26.17 -2.45 4.39
CA LEU A 126 27.03 -3.48 3.83
C LEU A 126 27.90 -2.94 2.69
N ASP A 127 29.22 -3.03 2.83
CA ASP A 127 30.17 -2.70 1.74
C ASP A 127 30.46 -3.89 0.81
N GLY A 128 30.08 -5.10 1.22
CA GLY A 128 30.22 -6.36 0.49
C GLY A 128 29.63 -7.52 1.28
N TRP A 129 29.66 -8.73 0.72
CA TRP A 129 29.07 -9.93 1.32
C TRP A 129 30.05 -10.76 2.15
N ASP A 130 31.35 -10.47 2.04
CA ASP A 130 32.40 -11.15 2.79
C ASP A 130 32.20 -11.00 4.29
N GLY A 131 32.04 -12.13 4.99
CA GLY A 131 31.84 -12.16 6.43
C GLY A 131 30.43 -11.76 6.89
N VAL A 132 29.50 -11.49 5.98
CA VAL A 132 28.10 -11.22 6.31
C VAL A 132 27.42 -12.56 6.67
N PRO A 133 26.95 -12.75 7.91
CA PRO A 133 26.26 -13.99 8.30
C PRO A 133 24.93 -14.15 7.54
N LYS A 134 24.32 -15.33 7.63
CA LYS A 134 22.95 -15.56 7.16
C LYS A 134 22.02 -14.52 7.79
N LEU A 135 21.16 -13.89 6.99
CA LEU A 135 20.12 -12.99 7.50
C LEU A 135 19.12 -13.82 8.30
N THR A 136 18.90 -13.45 9.55
CA THR A 136 18.07 -14.19 10.50
C THR A 136 17.19 -13.23 11.29
N PHE A 137 16.06 -13.74 11.78
CA PHE A 137 15.20 -13.00 12.69
C PHE A 137 15.95 -12.67 13.99
N ASP A 138 16.08 -11.38 14.28
CA ASP A 138 16.63 -10.84 15.53
C ASP A 138 15.54 -10.13 16.35
N PRO A 139 15.01 -10.75 17.41
CA PRO A 139 14.03 -10.12 18.30
C PRO A 139 14.64 -9.01 19.17
N GLU A 140 15.98 -8.96 19.29
CA GLU A 140 16.68 -7.95 20.08
C GLU A 140 17.10 -6.72 19.27
N ASN A 141 16.83 -6.71 17.95
CA ASN A 141 17.11 -5.56 17.11
C ASN A 141 16.41 -4.30 17.64
N LYS A 142 17.18 -3.22 17.80
CA LYS A 142 16.71 -1.98 18.41
C LYS A 142 15.55 -1.32 17.65
N TRP A 143 15.56 -1.35 16.31
CA TRP A 143 14.54 -0.71 15.47
C TRP A 143 13.28 -1.56 15.45
N PHE A 144 13.41 -2.88 15.39
CA PHE A 144 12.28 -3.79 15.52
C PHE A 144 11.56 -3.62 16.86
N LYS A 145 12.29 -3.63 17.99
CA LYS A 145 11.70 -3.45 19.32
C LYS A 145 10.99 -2.10 19.46
N LYS A 146 11.58 -1.03 18.93
CA LYS A 146 10.96 0.31 18.92
C LYS A 146 9.69 0.34 18.10
N HIS A 147 9.72 -0.16 16.87
CA HIS A 147 8.57 -0.14 15.97
C HIS A 147 7.43 -1.02 16.51
N LEU A 148 7.74 -2.22 17.02
CA LEU A 148 6.74 -3.09 17.63
C LEU A 148 6.14 -2.49 18.92
N GLN A 149 6.94 -1.77 19.72
CA GLN A 149 6.42 -1.06 20.88
C GLN A 149 5.51 0.10 20.47
N LEU A 150 5.89 0.85 19.43
CA LEU A 150 5.04 1.91 18.87
C LEU A 150 3.70 1.35 18.40
N ALA A 151 3.69 0.22 17.69
CA ALA A 151 2.46 -0.44 17.25
C ALA A 151 1.53 -0.76 18.43
N LYS A 152 2.09 -1.32 19.52
CA LYS A 152 1.33 -1.64 20.74
C LYS A 152 0.76 -0.41 21.42
N ASP A 153 1.56 0.65 21.51
CA ASP A 153 1.14 1.89 22.16
C ASP A 153 0.08 2.61 21.34
N CYS A 154 0.24 2.68 20.01
CA CYS A 154 -0.77 3.22 19.10
C CYS A 154 -2.06 2.39 19.15
N GLN A 155 -1.99 1.05 19.14
CA GLN A 155 -3.17 0.19 19.25
C GLN A 155 -3.92 0.42 20.57
N ALA A 156 -3.20 0.49 21.69
CA ALA A 156 -3.80 0.74 22.99
C ALA A 156 -4.46 2.13 23.08
N LEU A 157 -3.83 3.13 22.45
CA LEU A 157 -4.35 4.49 22.41
C LEU A 157 -5.52 4.66 21.45
N ALA A 158 -5.51 3.99 20.29
CA ALA A 158 -6.58 4.01 19.30
C ALA A 158 -7.87 3.39 19.85
N GLY A 159 -7.76 2.26 20.55
CA GLY A 159 -8.93 1.52 21.03
C GLY A 159 -9.84 1.11 19.87
N ASP A 160 -11.14 1.38 20.00
CA ASP A 160 -12.13 1.07 18.95
C ASP A 160 -12.37 2.24 17.97
N ASP A 161 -11.59 3.33 18.07
CA ASP A 161 -11.80 4.54 17.26
C ASP A 161 -11.43 4.30 15.79
N PHE A 162 -10.37 3.53 15.54
CA PHE A 162 -9.83 3.21 14.21
C PHE A 162 -8.82 2.07 14.23
N TYR A 163 -8.56 1.51 13.06
CA TYR A 163 -7.55 0.47 12.87
C TYR A 163 -6.14 1.05 12.92
N VAL A 164 -5.19 0.28 13.46
CA VAL A 164 -3.76 0.51 13.28
C VAL A 164 -3.27 -0.45 12.21
N ASP A 165 -2.51 0.05 11.24
CA ASP A 165 -2.22 -0.73 10.05
C ASP A 165 -0.93 -1.52 10.13
N MET A 166 -0.86 -2.55 9.27
CA MET A 166 0.35 -3.31 9.06
C MET A 166 1.41 -2.39 8.48
N PRO A 167 2.57 -2.24 9.14
CA PRO A 167 3.63 -1.41 8.60
C PRO A 167 4.25 -2.01 7.35
N ASP A 168 4.83 -1.15 6.52
CA ASP A 168 5.55 -1.55 5.32
C ASP A 168 6.94 -2.09 5.61
N LEU A 169 7.03 -3.43 5.60
CA LEU A 169 8.27 -4.14 5.85
C LEU A 169 9.18 -4.21 4.62
N MET A 170 8.59 -4.26 3.42
CA MET A 170 9.23 -4.58 2.14
C MET A 170 9.88 -5.97 2.11
N GLU A 171 10.07 -6.52 0.92
CA GLU A 171 10.47 -7.90 0.72
C GLU A 171 11.59 -8.06 -0.32
N ASN A 172 12.08 -9.29 -0.46
CA ASN A 172 13.00 -9.71 -1.51
C ASN A 172 14.26 -8.81 -1.67
N ILE A 173 14.67 -8.59 -2.91
CA ILE A 173 15.89 -7.87 -3.28
C ILE A 173 15.82 -6.39 -2.92
N ASP A 174 14.63 -5.80 -2.77
CA ASP A 174 14.50 -4.40 -2.33
C ASP A 174 15.15 -4.20 -0.95
N VAL A 175 14.98 -5.16 -0.05
CA VAL A 175 15.62 -5.14 1.28
C VAL A 175 17.14 -5.20 1.14
N LEU A 176 17.65 -6.04 0.24
CA LEU A 176 19.09 -6.12 -0.04
C LEU A 176 19.62 -4.81 -0.64
N ALA A 177 18.84 -4.15 -1.51
CA ALA A 177 19.18 -2.85 -2.08
C ALA A 177 19.26 -1.77 -1.00
N SER A 178 18.43 -1.81 0.05
CA SER A 178 18.58 -0.91 1.20
C SER A 178 19.84 -1.21 2.03
N LEU A 179 20.18 -2.49 2.22
CA LEU A 179 21.36 -2.89 3.01
C LEU A 179 22.69 -2.59 2.31
N ARG A 180 22.76 -2.84 0.99
CA ARG A 180 23.99 -2.85 0.17
C ARG A 180 24.10 -1.66 -0.79
N GLY A 181 22.98 -1.00 -1.11
CA GLY A 181 22.87 0.02 -2.13
C GLY A 181 22.49 -0.57 -3.49
N ALA A 182 21.55 0.08 -4.20
CA ALA A 182 20.97 -0.47 -5.43
C ALA A 182 22.01 -0.70 -6.55
N GLN A 183 22.92 0.25 -6.77
CA GLN A 183 23.97 0.12 -7.78
C GLN A 183 24.90 -1.08 -7.48
N ASP A 184 25.21 -1.28 -6.20
CA ASP A 184 26.09 -2.35 -5.78
C ASP A 184 25.42 -3.72 -5.92
N ILE A 185 24.13 -3.84 -5.60
CA ILE A 185 23.35 -5.06 -5.87
C ILE A 185 23.32 -5.41 -7.36
N LEU A 186 23.28 -4.41 -8.26
CA LEU A 186 23.36 -4.67 -9.70
C LEU A 186 24.69 -5.29 -10.10
N PHE A 187 25.81 -4.84 -9.51
CA PHE A 187 27.11 -5.47 -9.75
C PHE A 187 27.16 -6.87 -9.13
N ASP A 188 26.65 -7.03 -7.92
CA ASP A 188 26.64 -8.32 -7.25
C ASP A 188 25.78 -9.36 -8.02
N LEU A 189 24.67 -8.95 -8.66
CA LEU A 189 23.87 -9.82 -9.54
C LEU A 189 24.62 -10.24 -10.82
N LEU A 190 25.55 -9.43 -11.31
CA LEU A 190 26.35 -9.78 -12.49
C LEU A 190 27.51 -10.73 -12.12
N ASP A 191 28.15 -10.48 -10.98
CA ASP A 191 29.34 -11.21 -10.57
C ASP A 191 29.01 -12.51 -9.82
N GLU A 192 28.02 -12.48 -8.91
CA GLU A 192 27.64 -13.59 -8.02
C GLU A 192 26.10 -13.79 -7.91
N PRO A 193 25.37 -14.03 -9.02
CA PRO A 193 23.91 -14.09 -9.03
C PRO A 193 23.31 -15.16 -8.11
N GLU A 194 23.96 -16.32 -7.98
CA GLU A 194 23.44 -17.40 -7.11
C GLU A 194 23.52 -17.03 -5.62
N MET A 195 24.58 -16.33 -5.20
CA MET A 195 24.69 -15.85 -3.83
C MET A 195 23.62 -14.79 -3.54
N ILE A 196 23.36 -13.86 -4.47
CA ILE A 196 22.26 -12.91 -4.33
C ILE A 196 20.90 -13.62 -4.28
N GLY A 197 20.70 -14.66 -5.10
CA GLY A 197 19.53 -15.52 -5.03
C GLY A 197 19.33 -16.15 -3.65
N GLU A 198 20.40 -16.67 -3.04
CA GLU A 198 20.37 -17.19 -1.67
C GLU A 198 19.99 -16.10 -0.67
N ARG A 199 20.57 -14.89 -0.76
CA ARG A 199 20.24 -13.77 0.14
C ARG A 199 18.79 -13.28 -0.02
N ILE A 200 18.25 -13.31 -1.23
CA ILE A 200 16.82 -13.02 -1.45
C ILE A 200 15.96 -14.04 -0.70
N GLN A 201 16.31 -15.33 -0.79
CA GLN A 201 15.62 -16.38 -0.06
C GLN A 201 15.75 -16.22 1.47
N GLU A 202 16.90 -15.76 1.97
CA GLU A 202 17.05 -15.46 3.40
C GLU A 202 16.08 -14.37 3.87
N VAL A 203 15.87 -13.31 3.07
CA VAL A 203 14.86 -12.27 3.35
C VAL A 203 13.45 -12.87 3.29
N THR A 204 13.15 -13.69 2.29
CA THR A 204 11.87 -14.40 2.17
C THR A 204 11.56 -15.23 3.41
N ASP A 205 12.52 -16.01 3.88
CA ASP A 205 12.36 -16.94 5.01
C ASP A 205 12.03 -16.22 6.33
N ILE A 206 12.57 -15.02 6.53
CA ILE A 206 12.40 -14.27 7.78
C ILE A 206 11.26 -13.25 7.74
N TYR A 207 10.71 -12.94 6.57
CA TYR A 207 9.70 -11.89 6.43
C TYR A 207 8.52 -12.10 7.37
N TYR A 208 7.96 -13.32 7.40
CA TYR A 208 6.82 -13.63 8.25
C TYR A 208 7.16 -13.74 9.74
N GLU A 209 8.43 -13.90 10.10
CA GLU A 209 8.83 -13.77 11.50
C GLU A 209 8.60 -12.34 12.00
N TYR A 210 8.87 -11.33 11.19
CA TYR A 210 8.59 -9.94 11.57
C TYR A 210 7.11 -9.60 11.41
N TYR A 211 6.50 -9.92 10.25
CA TYR A 211 5.10 -9.65 9.96
C TYR A 211 4.17 -10.19 11.05
N ASP A 212 4.33 -11.46 11.47
CA ASP A 212 3.42 -12.10 12.42
C ASP A 212 3.39 -11.37 13.77
N ARG A 213 4.49 -10.71 14.18
CA ARG A 213 4.54 -9.97 15.45
C ARG A 213 3.77 -8.67 15.40
N PHE A 214 3.76 -8.00 14.24
CA PHE A 214 2.90 -6.84 14.02
C PHE A 214 1.45 -7.26 13.87
N TYR A 215 1.17 -8.29 13.06
CA TYR A 215 -0.17 -8.84 12.85
C TYR A 215 -0.84 -9.22 14.18
N ASP A 216 -0.12 -9.88 15.09
CA ASP A 216 -0.66 -10.23 16.42
C ASP A 216 -1.05 -9.04 17.30
N VAL A 217 -0.49 -7.87 17.04
CA VAL A 217 -0.83 -6.62 17.76
C VAL A 217 -2.05 -5.95 17.13
N ILE A 218 -2.13 -5.91 15.80
CA ILE A 218 -3.06 -5.03 15.09
C ILE A 218 -4.32 -5.72 14.56
N LYS A 219 -4.32 -7.05 14.47
CA LYS A 219 -5.46 -7.80 13.90
C LYS A 219 -6.74 -7.50 14.66
N ASP A 220 -7.83 -7.42 13.92
CA ASP A 220 -9.14 -7.15 14.47
C ASP A 220 -9.80 -8.41 15.07
N GLU A 221 -11.01 -8.25 15.61
CA GLU A 221 -11.74 -9.36 16.26
C GLU A 221 -12.08 -10.51 15.30
N GLU A 222 -12.10 -10.26 13.98
CA GLU A 222 -12.30 -11.27 12.94
C GLU A 222 -10.99 -11.83 12.39
N GLY A 223 -9.84 -11.37 12.92
CA GLY A 223 -8.51 -11.71 12.45
C GLY A 223 -8.10 -10.96 11.17
N GLY A 224 -8.85 -9.95 10.73
CA GLY A 224 -8.45 -9.09 9.61
C GLY A 224 -7.40 -8.06 9.98
N ASN A 225 -6.66 -7.56 9.00
CA ASN A 225 -5.80 -6.39 9.17
C ASN A 225 -5.97 -5.42 8.00
N ALA A 226 -5.61 -4.17 8.25
CA ALA A 226 -5.60 -3.10 7.26
C ALA A 226 -4.17 -2.69 6.89
N TYR A 227 -4.04 -1.99 5.77
CA TYR A 227 -2.78 -1.51 5.22
C TYR A 227 -2.97 -0.08 4.67
N THR A 228 -2.31 0.92 5.28
CA THR A 228 -2.67 2.33 5.08
C THR A 228 -2.43 2.81 3.64
N VAL A 229 -1.26 2.51 3.07
CA VAL A 229 -0.85 3.12 1.79
C VAL A 229 -1.84 2.82 0.66
N PHE A 230 -2.53 1.68 0.73
CA PHE A 230 -3.48 1.23 -0.28
C PHE A 230 -4.95 1.27 0.20
N GLN A 231 -5.19 1.71 1.44
CA GLN A 231 -6.53 1.80 2.02
C GLN A 231 -7.33 0.48 1.92
N ILE A 232 -6.62 -0.66 2.05
CA ILE A 232 -7.21 -1.99 1.98
C ILE A 232 -7.43 -2.56 3.38
N TRP A 233 -8.51 -3.31 3.54
CA TRP A 233 -8.71 -4.26 4.63
C TRP A 233 -9.00 -5.63 4.01
N GLY A 234 -8.50 -6.70 4.63
CA GLY A 234 -8.87 -8.05 4.24
C GLY A 234 -9.21 -8.91 5.45
N PRO A 235 -10.13 -9.87 5.31
CA PRO A 235 -10.41 -10.84 6.35
C PRO A 235 -9.23 -11.81 6.48
N GLY A 236 -8.63 -11.92 7.66
CA GLY A 236 -7.41 -12.71 7.84
C GLY A 236 -6.12 -11.93 7.54
N ARG A 237 -5.05 -12.69 7.31
CA ARG A 237 -3.70 -12.15 7.05
C ARG A 237 -3.66 -11.53 5.65
N THR A 238 -3.56 -10.21 5.60
CA THR A 238 -3.49 -9.43 4.37
C THR A 238 -2.14 -8.73 4.28
N VAL A 239 -1.49 -8.81 3.12
CA VAL A 239 -0.17 -8.23 2.88
C VAL A 239 -0.13 -7.49 1.54
N LYS A 240 0.72 -6.46 1.47
CA LYS A 240 1.19 -5.92 0.20
C LYS A 240 2.56 -6.49 -0.11
N LEU A 241 2.72 -7.03 -1.32
CA LEU A 241 4.03 -7.42 -1.86
C LEU A 241 4.43 -6.49 -3.00
N GLN A 242 5.73 -6.29 -3.19
CA GLN A 242 6.31 -5.47 -4.24
C GLN A 242 7.70 -5.97 -4.66
N CYS A 243 8.24 -5.39 -5.72
CA CYS A 243 9.67 -5.47 -6.05
C CYS A 243 10.03 -4.26 -6.93
N ASP A 244 10.38 -3.14 -6.31
CA ASP A 244 10.65 -1.89 -7.02
C ASP A 244 11.96 -1.99 -7.82
N PHE A 245 12.94 -2.71 -7.26
CA PHE A 245 14.21 -3.02 -7.90
C PHE A 245 14.03 -3.80 -9.22
N SER A 246 12.89 -4.47 -9.41
CA SER A 246 12.57 -5.18 -10.66
C SER A 246 12.63 -4.29 -11.90
N ALA A 247 12.44 -2.96 -11.76
CA ALA A 247 12.62 -1.98 -12.82
C ALA A 247 14.00 -2.11 -13.50
N MET A 248 15.04 -2.42 -12.71
CA MET A 248 16.43 -2.56 -13.14
C MET A 248 16.83 -4.01 -13.46
N MET A 249 15.95 -5.00 -13.22
CA MET A 249 16.23 -6.42 -13.46
C MET A 249 15.82 -6.88 -14.85
N SER A 250 16.47 -7.92 -15.38
CA SER A 250 16.01 -8.62 -16.57
C SER A 250 14.78 -9.50 -16.25
N PRO A 251 13.89 -9.79 -17.22
CA PRO A 251 12.80 -10.75 -17.01
C PRO A 251 13.27 -12.16 -16.65
N GLU A 252 14.48 -12.55 -17.07
CA GLU A 252 15.07 -13.84 -16.73
C GLU A 252 15.44 -13.90 -15.24
N ASP A 253 16.16 -12.89 -14.73
CA ASP A 253 16.54 -12.82 -13.32
C ASP A 253 15.32 -12.66 -12.41
N PHE A 254 14.33 -11.87 -12.85
CA PHE A 254 13.07 -11.74 -12.12
C PHE A 254 12.37 -13.10 -11.96
N ARG A 255 12.24 -13.88 -13.04
CA ARG A 255 11.66 -15.22 -13.00
C ARG A 255 12.49 -16.20 -12.16
N LYS A 256 13.81 -16.06 -12.18
CA LYS A 256 14.71 -16.96 -11.46
C LYS A 256 14.74 -16.69 -9.96
N TYR A 257 14.75 -15.42 -9.53
CA TYR A 257 15.03 -15.04 -8.15
C TYR A 257 13.86 -14.37 -7.42
N ILE A 258 13.06 -13.55 -8.11
CA ILE A 258 11.98 -12.79 -7.48
C ILE A 258 10.65 -13.55 -7.52
N GLN A 259 10.28 -14.12 -8.67
CA GLN A 259 9.03 -14.86 -8.81
C GLN A 259 8.88 -16.01 -7.79
N PRO A 260 9.93 -16.82 -7.48
CA PRO A 260 9.81 -17.87 -6.45
C PRO A 260 9.66 -17.29 -5.04
N SER A 261 10.36 -16.19 -4.74
CA SER A 261 10.25 -15.46 -3.46
C SER A 261 8.83 -14.94 -3.25
N LEU A 262 8.27 -14.22 -4.23
CA LEU A 262 6.90 -13.72 -4.18
C LEU A 262 5.86 -14.85 -4.07
N ARG A 263 6.06 -15.96 -4.81
CA ARG A 263 5.19 -17.15 -4.71
C ARG A 263 5.18 -17.71 -3.28
N SER A 264 6.36 -17.96 -2.72
CA SER A 264 6.50 -18.44 -1.34
C SER A 264 5.83 -17.49 -0.35
N GLN A 265 6.00 -16.17 -0.52
CA GLN A 265 5.37 -15.21 0.37
C GLN A 265 3.84 -15.23 0.25
N SER A 266 3.32 -15.32 -0.97
CA SER A 266 1.88 -15.33 -1.21
C SER A 266 1.15 -16.54 -0.64
N GLU A 267 1.84 -17.68 -0.44
CA GLU A 267 1.26 -18.91 0.08
C GLU A 267 1.05 -18.91 1.61
N ASN A 268 1.64 -17.94 2.34
CA ASN A 268 1.63 -17.88 3.81
C ASN A 268 0.56 -16.97 4.41
N VAL A 269 -0.27 -16.35 3.56
CA VAL A 269 -1.27 -15.34 3.92
C VAL A 269 -2.58 -15.60 3.18
N ASP A 270 -3.65 -14.95 3.64
CA ASP A 270 -4.97 -15.13 3.07
C ASP A 270 -5.19 -14.25 1.84
N HIS A 271 -4.63 -13.03 1.86
CA HIS A 271 -4.84 -12.02 0.82
C HIS A 271 -3.58 -11.22 0.45
N VAL A 272 -3.32 -11.09 -0.84
CA VAL A 272 -2.16 -10.38 -1.39
C VAL A 272 -2.58 -9.31 -2.38
N LEU A 273 -2.18 -8.07 -2.10
CA LEU A 273 -2.12 -6.99 -3.09
C LEU A 273 -0.68 -6.87 -3.61
N TYR A 274 -0.45 -7.01 -4.90
CA TYR A 274 0.85 -6.72 -5.50
C TYR A 274 0.93 -5.26 -5.96
N HIS A 275 1.92 -4.53 -5.47
CA HIS A 275 2.27 -3.17 -5.88
C HIS A 275 3.21 -3.19 -7.09
N LEU A 276 2.73 -2.70 -8.23
CA LEU A 276 3.54 -2.51 -9.44
C LEU A 276 3.89 -1.03 -9.60
N ASP A 277 5.16 -0.70 -9.39
CA ASP A 277 5.69 0.65 -9.55
C ASP A 277 6.46 0.84 -10.86
N GLY A 278 5.96 1.77 -11.66
CA GLY A 278 6.72 2.39 -12.74
C GLY A 278 6.69 1.59 -14.05
N PRO A 279 6.78 2.28 -15.21
CA PRO A 279 6.71 1.63 -16.52
C PRO A 279 7.77 0.55 -16.78
N ALA A 280 8.93 0.66 -16.13
CA ALA A 280 10.03 -0.29 -16.28
C ALA A 280 9.70 -1.68 -15.71
N ALA A 281 8.78 -1.78 -14.75
CA ALA A 281 8.37 -3.05 -14.14
C ALA A 281 7.33 -3.81 -14.99
N ILE A 282 6.64 -3.14 -15.94
CA ILE A 282 5.58 -3.76 -16.78
C ILE A 282 6.08 -4.99 -17.55
N LYS A 283 7.39 -5.04 -17.89
CA LYS A 283 8.02 -6.18 -18.57
C LYS A 283 7.92 -7.50 -17.78
N HIS A 284 7.64 -7.45 -16.48
CA HIS A 284 7.50 -8.61 -15.60
C HIS A 284 6.06 -9.06 -15.39
N MET A 285 5.08 -8.38 -15.98
CA MET A 285 3.65 -8.66 -15.78
C MET A 285 3.27 -10.12 -16.02
N ASP A 286 3.83 -10.77 -17.05
CA ASP A 286 3.48 -12.17 -17.33
C ASP A 286 3.96 -13.09 -16.19
N ALA A 287 5.15 -12.86 -15.64
CA ALA A 287 5.67 -13.61 -14.51
C ALA A 287 4.86 -13.35 -13.23
N LEU A 288 4.44 -12.10 -13.01
CA LEU A 288 3.60 -11.74 -11.85
C LEU A 288 2.23 -12.43 -11.91
N MET A 289 1.58 -12.40 -13.07
CA MET A 289 0.24 -12.95 -13.24
C MET A 289 0.17 -14.48 -13.19
N GLU A 290 1.32 -15.16 -13.36
CA GLU A 290 1.48 -16.60 -13.12
C GLU A 290 1.48 -16.98 -11.64
N ILE A 291 1.59 -16.03 -10.70
CA ILE A 291 1.57 -16.31 -9.27
C ILE A 291 0.11 -16.43 -8.81
N GLU A 292 -0.32 -17.66 -8.51
CA GLU A 292 -1.70 -17.94 -8.12
C GLU A 292 -2.12 -17.20 -6.84
N GLY A 293 -1.22 -17.12 -5.83
CA GLY A 293 -1.50 -16.48 -4.55
C GLY A 293 -1.55 -14.95 -4.54
N ILE A 294 -1.29 -14.27 -5.67
CA ILE A 294 -1.57 -12.82 -5.77
C ILE A 294 -3.05 -12.65 -6.08
N ASP A 295 -3.83 -11.97 -5.25
CA ASP A 295 -5.26 -11.77 -5.50
C ASP A 295 -5.53 -10.50 -6.30
N ALA A 296 -4.82 -9.42 -5.96
CA ALA A 296 -5.06 -8.12 -6.55
C ALA A 296 -3.77 -7.46 -7.06
N LEU A 297 -3.89 -6.68 -8.12
CA LEU A 297 -2.82 -5.84 -8.64
C LEU A 297 -3.14 -4.36 -8.42
N GLN A 298 -2.19 -3.64 -7.85
CA GLN A 298 -2.18 -2.19 -7.82
C GLN A 298 -1.13 -1.65 -8.79
N TRP A 299 -1.47 -0.59 -9.52
CA TRP A 299 -0.57 0.09 -10.45
C TRP A 299 -0.31 1.55 -10.07
N THR A 300 0.96 1.96 -10.12
CA THR A 300 1.37 3.38 -10.11
C THR A 300 2.36 3.67 -11.24
N SER A 301 2.21 4.81 -11.90
CA SER A 301 3.05 5.22 -13.03
C SER A 301 4.43 5.78 -12.63
N GLY A 302 4.72 5.82 -11.33
CA GLY A 302 5.83 6.56 -10.74
C GLY A 302 5.46 8.02 -10.37
N ASP A 303 6.37 8.67 -9.64
CA ASP A 303 6.17 9.93 -8.89
C ASP A 303 5.62 11.11 -9.72
N ALA A 304 5.98 11.20 -11.00
CA ALA A 304 5.58 12.28 -11.90
C ALA A 304 4.59 11.84 -13.00
N GLY A 305 4.11 10.60 -12.95
CA GLY A 305 3.28 10.03 -14.00
C GLY A 305 1.78 10.26 -13.80
N PRO A 306 0.98 10.10 -14.86
CA PRO A 306 -0.47 10.19 -14.78
C PRO A 306 -1.06 9.00 -14.02
N ASP A 307 -2.26 9.18 -13.47
CA ASP A 307 -2.89 8.16 -12.63
C ASP A 307 -3.20 6.83 -13.36
N GLY A 308 -3.70 5.87 -12.58
CA GLY A 308 -4.04 4.55 -13.09
C GLY A 308 -5.24 4.52 -14.03
N THR A 309 -5.92 5.63 -14.32
CA THR A 309 -7.14 5.64 -15.12
C THR A 309 -6.90 5.79 -16.62
N LEU A 310 -5.67 6.11 -17.04
CA LEU A 310 -5.36 6.35 -18.44
C LEU A 310 -5.40 5.08 -19.31
N PRO A 311 -5.80 5.18 -20.58
CA PRO A 311 -5.85 4.04 -21.51
C PRO A 311 -4.50 3.36 -21.74
N ASP A 312 -3.39 4.08 -21.61
CA ASP A 312 -2.03 3.54 -21.81
C ASP A 312 -1.72 2.40 -20.83
N TRP A 313 -2.39 2.36 -19.68
CA TRP A 313 -2.24 1.34 -18.65
C TRP A 313 -3.15 0.13 -18.85
N ASP A 314 -4.00 0.13 -19.88
CA ASP A 314 -4.87 -1.01 -20.18
C ASP A 314 -4.08 -2.30 -20.40
N VAL A 315 -2.86 -2.22 -20.92
CA VAL A 315 -1.98 -3.40 -21.09
C VAL A 315 -1.68 -4.11 -19.76
N ILE A 316 -1.73 -3.40 -18.63
CA ILE A 316 -1.51 -3.95 -17.29
C ILE A 316 -2.79 -4.61 -16.80
N TYR A 317 -3.91 -3.88 -16.85
CA TYR A 317 -5.19 -4.37 -16.34
C TYR A 317 -5.76 -5.51 -17.18
N ASP A 318 -5.59 -5.48 -18.50
CA ASP A 318 -5.97 -6.58 -19.39
C ASP A 318 -5.30 -7.89 -18.94
N LYS A 319 -4.00 -7.85 -18.58
CA LYS A 319 -3.27 -9.01 -18.07
C LYS A 319 -3.76 -9.45 -16.70
N ALA A 320 -3.98 -8.50 -15.78
CA ALA A 320 -4.48 -8.80 -14.43
C ALA A 320 -5.86 -9.46 -14.44
N ILE A 321 -6.80 -8.85 -15.17
CA ILE A 321 -8.16 -9.36 -15.30
C ILE A 321 -8.16 -10.70 -16.05
N ALA A 322 -7.36 -10.86 -17.12
CA ALA A 322 -7.22 -12.14 -17.81
C ALA A 322 -6.73 -13.26 -16.88
N ALA A 323 -5.79 -12.96 -15.99
CA ALA A 323 -5.30 -13.87 -14.95
C ALA A 323 -6.28 -14.06 -13.77
N GLY A 324 -7.44 -13.39 -13.80
CA GLY A 324 -8.48 -13.52 -12.77
C GLY A 324 -8.21 -12.72 -11.51
N LYS A 325 -7.32 -11.74 -11.56
CA LYS A 325 -6.95 -10.89 -10.43
C LYS A 325 -7.85 -9.67 -10.33
N SER A 326 -8.07 -9.18 -9.12
CA SER A 326 -8.69 -7.87 -8.90
C SER A 326 -7.71 -6.74 -9.24
N ILE A 327 -8.23 -5.55 -9.53
CA ILE A 327 -7.42 -4.36 -9.80
C ILE A 327 -7.75 -3.24 -8.82
N TRP A 328 -6.70 -2.59 -8.34
CA TRP A 328 -6.77 -1.39 -7.52
C TRP A 328 -6.25 -0.21 -8.33
N VAL A 329 -7.04 0.85 -8.42
CA VAL A 329 -6.77 2.00 -9.29
C VAL A 329 -6.82 3.29 -8.48
N LYS A 330 -5.71 4.02 -8.48
CA LYS A 330 -5.67 5.39 -7.95
C LYS A 330 -6.18 6.36 -9.00
N VAL A 331 -7.04 7.27 -8.58
CA VAL A 331 -7.64 8.33 -9.39
C VAL A 331 -7.10 9.67 -8.89
N TYR A 332 -6.61 10.52 -9.78
CA TYR A 332 -6.18 11.90 -9.50
C TYR A 332 -5.95 12.75 -10.78
N SER A 333 -6.12 12.20 -11.98
CA SER A 333 -5.83 12.92 -13.22
C SER A 333 -7.00 13.80 -13.66
N GLY A 334 -6.75 15.10 -13.72
CA GLY A 334 -7.75 16.11 -14.07
C GLY A 334 -8.57 16.55 -12.87
N GLU A 335 -9.71 17.18 -13.15
CA GLU A 335 -10.67 17.66 -12.15
C GLU A 335 -11.76 16.62 -11.85
N PHE A 336 -12.67 16.92 -10.94
CA PHE A 336 -13.71 16.00 -10.47
C PHE A 336 -14.53 15.35 -11.61
N GLU A 337 -14.92 16.11 -12.62
CA GLU A 337 -15.64 15.59 -13.79
C GLU A 337 -14.76 14.67 -14.66
N ASP A 338 -13.45 14.92 -14.70
CA ASP A 338 -12.49 14.06 -15.39
C ASP A 338 -12.34 12.72 -14.66
N TRP A 339 -12.32 12.73 -13.32
CA TRP A 339 -12.26 11.51 -12.51
C TRP A 339 -13.43 10.58 -12.84
N ILE A 340 -14.65 11.12 -12.87
CA ILE A 340 -15.86 10.34 -13.19
C ILE A 340 -15.78 9.78 -14.62
N ARG A 341 -15.43 10.61 -15.60
CA ARG A 341 -15.32 10.19 -17.00
C ARG A 341 -14.25 9.11 -17.21
N ASN A 342 -13.10 9.24 -16.54
CA ASN A 342 -12.02 8.27 -16.67
C ASN A 342 -12.39 6.94 -15.98
N VAL A 343 -13.09 7.00 -14.85
CA VAL A 343 -13.61 5.80 -14.17
C VAL A 343 -14.74 5.15 -14.97
N ASP A 344 -15.65 5.91 -15.61
CA ASP A 344 -16.66 5.36 -16.52
C ASP A 344 -16.02 4.45 -17.57
N ARG A 345 -14.89 4.88 -18.15
CA ARG A 345 -14.13 4.06 -19.11
C ARG A 345 -13.64 2.76 -18.49
N ILE A 346 -13.02 2.83 -17.32
CA ILE A 346 -12.49 1.67 -16.58
C ILE A 346 -13.62 0.68 -16.27
N VAL A 347 -14.74 1.15 -15.69
CA VAL A 347 -15.89 0.32 -15.33
C VAL A 347 -16.56 -0.28 -16.57
N ASN A 348 -16.72 0.48 -17.66
CA ASN A 348 -17.26 -0.06 -18.91
C ASN A 348 -16.36 -1.14 -19.54
N LYS A 349 -15.05 -1.09 -19.31
CA LYS A 349 -14.10 -2.07 -19.84
C LYS A 349 -13.98 -3.30 -18.94
N TYR A 350 -13.73 -3.11 -17.66
CA TYR A 350 -13.41 -4.19 -16.72
C TYR A 350 -14.56 -4.61 -15.81
N GLY A 351 -15.67 -3.87 -15.85
CA GLY A 351 -16.85 -4.15 -15.06
C GLY A 351 -16.80 -3.51 -13.67
N SER A 352 -17.86 -3.78 -12.92
CA SER A 352 -18.03 -3.34 -11.53
C SER A 352 -17.34 -4.24 -10.53
N HIS A 353 -17.04 -5.48 -10.93
CA HIS A 353 -16.51 -6.53 -10.08
C HIS A 353 -14.99 -6.44 -10.01
N SER A 354 -14.42 -6.87 -8.88
CA SER A 354 -12.96 -6.99 -8.74
C SER A 354 -12.19 -5.68 -9.00
N LEU A 355 -12.84 -4.52 -8.76
CA LEU A 355 -12.29 -3.19 -8.95
C LEU A 355 -12.38 -2.39 -7.64
N PHE A 356 -11.26 -1.83 -7.22
CA PHE A 356 -11.17 -0.90 -6.10
C PHE A 356 -10.60 0.44 -6.58
N LEU A 357 -11.34 1.52 -6.35
CA LEU A 357 -11.00 2.88 -6.74
C LEU A 357 -10.60 3.72 -5.51
N LEU A 358 -9.38 4.26 -5.52
CA LEU A 358 -8.94 5.26 -4.55
C LEU A 358 -9.06 6.65 -5.18
N PHE A 359 -9.98 7.47 -4.66
CA PHE A 359 -10.16 8.85 -5.11
C PHE A 359 -9.36 9.83 -4.27
N PRO A 360 -9.05 11.04 -4.80
CA PRO A 360 -8.52 12.12 -4.00
C PRO A 360 -9.55 12.57 -2.97
N GLU A 361 -9.07 13.20 -1.92
CA GLU A 361 -9.92 13.86 -0.93
C GLU A 361 -10.77 14.96 -1.59
N MET A 362 -12.07 14.99 -1.26
CA MET A 362 -13.05 15.85 -1.93
C MET A 362 -14.01 16.54 -0.95
N SER A 363 -14.91 17.40 -1.45
CA SER A 363 -15.94 18.01 -0.60
C SER A 363 -17.06 17.01 -0.28
N MET A 364 -17.85 17.27 0.77
CA MET A 364 -19.06 16.48 1.06
C MET A 364 -20.05 16.45 -0.11
N GLU A 365 -20.16 17.55 -0.87
CA GLU A 365 -21.06 17.64 -2.03
C GLU A 365 -20.56 16.74 -3.17
N GLN A 366 -19.27 16.81 -3.48
CA GLN A 366 -18.63 15.95 -4.48
C GLN A 366 -18.74 14.48 -4.10
N ALA A 367 -18.49 14.13 -2.84
CA ALA A 367 -18.61 12.75 -2.37
C ALA A 367 -20.05 12.20 -2.48
N ALA A 368 -21.05 13.01 -2.08
CA ALA A 368 -22.44 12.61 -2.21
C ALA A 368 -22.84 12.41 -3.68
N TYR A 369 -22.40 13.31 -4.57
CA TYR A 369 -22.63 13.18 -6.01
C TYR A 369 -21.97 11.93 -6.58
N LEU A 370 -20.69 11.70 -6.26
CA LEU A 370 -19.91 10.58 -6.76
C LEU A 370 -20.52 9.23 -6.36
N LEU A 371 -20.96 9.09 -5.11
CA LEU A 371 -21.58 7.85 -4.62
C LEU A 371 -22.94 7.60 -5.27
N ASP A 372 -23.79 8.62 -5.39
CA ASP A 372 -25.08 8.51 -6.11
C ASP A 372 -24.88 8.17 -7.59
N TYR A 373 -23.87 8.77 -8.23
CA TYR A 373 -23.50 8.45 -9.60
C TYR A 373 -23.03 7.01 -9.74
N ALA A 374 -22.13 6.55 -8.85
CA ALA A 374 -21.60 5.19 -8.86
C ALA A 374 -22.71 4.15 -8.65
N ASP A 375 -23.62 4.36 -7.70
CA ASP A 375 -24.72 3.44 -7.44
C ASP A 375 -25.69 3.33 -8.65
N ARG A 376 -25.85 4.40 -9.43
CA ARG A 376 -26.71 4.41 -10.62
C ARG A 376 -26.05 3.87 -11.89
N ASN A 377 -24.77 4.15 -12.08
CA ASN A 377 -24.10 3.96 -13.37
C ASN A 377 -23.03 2.87 -13.34
N TRP A 378 -22.48 2.56 -12.17
CA TRP A 378 -21.41 1.56 -11.99
C TRP A 378 -21.87 0.32 -11.25
N SER A 379 -23.17 0.12 -11.07
CA SER A 379 -23.71 -1.10 -10.46
C SER A 379 -23.89 -2.20 -11.50
N ASP A 380 -23.39 -3.40 -11.18
CA ASP A 380 -23.57 -4.64 -11.93
C ASP A 380 -23.16 -4.56 -13.42
N VAL A 381 -22.19 -3.69 -13.74
CA VAL A 381 -21.59 -3.58 -15.08
C VAL A 381 -20.69 -4.78 -15.29
N LYS A 382 -20.88 -5.50 -16.40
CA LYS A 382 -20.09 -6.70 -16.71
C LYS A 382 -18.67 -6.40 -17.19
N GLY A 383 -18.48 -5.31 -17.92
CA GLY A 383 -17.21 -4.97 -18.54
C GLY A 383 -17.02 -5.68 -19.88
N THR A 384 -16.82 -4.89 -20.93
CA THR A 384 -16.65 -5.39 -22.31
C THR A 384 -15.44 -6.33 -22.48
N PHE A 385 -14.35 -6.11 -21.74
CA PHE A 385 -13.18 -6.98 -21.78
C PHE A 385 -13.43 -8.31 -21.05
N VAL A 386 -14.09 -8.27 -19.89
CA VAL A 386 -14.44 -9.49 -19.13
C VAL A 386 -15.36 -10.39 -19.95
N GLU A 387 -16.37 -9.81 -20.62
CA GLU A 387 -17.25 -10.57 -21.52
C GLU A 387 -16.48 -11.20 -22.69
N SER A 388 -15.44 -10.52 -23.19
CA SER A 388 -14.58 -11.06 -24.27
C SER A 388 -13.78 -12.29 -23.85
N LEU A 389 -13.53 -12.46 -22.55
CA LEU A 389 -12.89 -13.65 -21.96
C LEU A 389 -13.89 -14.79 -21.71
N GLY A 390 -15.19 -14.58 -21.94
CA GLY A 390 -16.25 -15.55 -21.71
C GLY A 390 -16.60 -15.76 -20.23
N ARG A 391 -16.36 -14.76 -19.39
CA ARG A 391 -16.68 -14.76 -17.95
C ARG A 391 -17.96 -13.98 -17.65
#